data_AF-S7V2R0-F1
#
_entry.id   AF-S7V2R0-F1
#
_cell.length_a   1.000
_cell.length_b   1.000
_cell.length_c   1.000
_cell.angle_alpha   90.00
_cell.angle_beta   90.00
_cell.angle_gamma   90.00
#
_symmetry.space_group_name_H-M   'P 1'
#
loop_
_entity.id
_entity.type
_entity.pdbx_description
1 polymer ?
#
loop_
_entity_poly.entity_id
_entity_poly.type
_entity_poly.pdbx_seq_one_letter_code
_entity_poly.pdbx_strand_id
1 'polypeptide(L)'
;MYKTALFPTWSRYVKFDVANKNIVGTTVMLMRICSRPTKKWWVIGVLAIGCFGVGCSGLLPSSKRDTKTIWASYDAAKKSFDEIVPYKTTTEDLRRLGYDPFVAANIKVLTYIELLYRFLPNNSITKADLDEGIQDCLLAKDACTGYEVALWRRHEDRFGNVFLDLFSFRRKTKVTGWEFNAFIIMKNGLVVYKNSSGRPNIDELIDEKKPLGPFQDIGGDTLIRNAGL
;
A
#
# COMPACT_ATOMS: atom_id res chain seq x y z
N MET A 1 -43.99 36.49 11.31
CA MET A 1 -43.60 37.48 12.34
C MET A 1 -42.08 37.43 12.45
N TYR A 2 -41.36 38.31 11.74
CA TYR A 2 -40.58 39.45 12.26
C TYR A 2 -39.55 39.02 13.34
N LYS A 3 -38.26 39.37 13.32
CA LYS A 3 -37.50 40.39 12.59
C LYS A 3 -36.00 40.08 12.77
N THR A 4 -35.23 40.35 11.72
CA THR A 4 -33.80 40.62 11.71
C THR A 4 -33.39 41.74 12.67
N ALA A 5 -32.18 41.65 13.26
CA ALA A 5 -31.48 42.78 13.84
C ALA A 5 -29.98 42.73 13.50
N LEU A 6 -29.56 43.77 12.80
CA LEU A 6 -28.21 44.17 12.39
C LEU A 6 -27.56 45.07 13.47
N PHE A 7 -26.25 45.32 13.28
CA PHE A 7 -25.42 46.44 13.77
C PHE A 7 -24.65 46.26 15.09
N PRO A 8 -23.55 47.02 15.33
CA PRO A 8 -22.54 47.56 14.40
C PRO A 8 -21.08 47.44 14.89
N THR A 9 -20.19 47.68 13.92
CA THR A 9 -18.79 48.14 13.97
C THR A 9 -18.43 49.17 15.05
N TRP A 10 -17.25 49.02 15.67
CA TRP A 10 -16.50 50.13 16.27
C TRP A 10 -15.03 50.10 15.88
N SER A 11 -14.62 51.23 15.28
CA SER A 11 -13.26 51.67 14.98
C SER A 11 -12.55 52.11 16.26
N ARG A 12 -11.24 51.84 16.38
CA ARG A 12 -10.34 52.79 17.04
C ARG A 12 -8.91 52.71 16.49
N TYR A 13 -8.52 53.86 15.92
CA TYR A 13 -7.20 54.30 15.51
C TYR A 13 -6.17 54.23 16.65
N VAL A 14 -4.91 53.91 16.31
CA VAL A 14 -3.73 54.48 16.98
C VAL A 14 -2.70 54.84 15.91
N LYS A 15 -2.47 56.14 15.74
CA LYS A 15 -1.43 56.76 14.92
C LYS A 15 -0.51 57.50 15.89
N PHE A 16 0.78 57.21 15.87
CA PHE A 16 1.81 58.01 16.55
C PHE A 16 2.83 58.45 15.50
N ASP A 17 2.76 59.74 15.16
CA ASP A 17 3.79 60.53 14.50
C ASP A 17 4.54 61.32 15.58
N VAL A 18 5.88 61.42 15.51
CA VAL A 18 6.75 62.57 15.83
C VAL A 18 8.16 62.15 15.33
N ALA A 19 8.64 62.58 14.15
CA ALA A 19 9.44 63.80 13.89
C ALA A 19 10.75 63.85 14.70
N ASN A 20 11.92 64.33 14.28
CA ASN A 20 12.50 64.95 13.08
C ASN A 20 13.96 65.27 13.53
N LYS A 21 14.98 65.11 12.68
CA LYS A 21 16.13 66.05 12.62
C LYS A 21 17.06 65.74 11.45
N ASN A 22 17.06 66.67 10.50
CA ASN A 22 18.03 66.87 9.43
C ASN A 22 19.44 67.19 9.98
N ILE A 23 20.49 66.76 9.27
CA ILE A 23 21.76 67.51 9.15
C ILE A 23 22.25 67.40 7.70
N VAL A 24 22.52 68.57 7.12
CA VAL A 24 23.02 68.84 5.77
C VAL A 24 24.51 69.17 5.83
N GLY A 25 25.26 68.79 4.79
CA GLY A 25 26.49 69.46 4.35
C GLY A 25 27.69 68.52 4.20
N THR A 26 28.69 68.73 3.32
CA THR A 26 28.92 69.61 2.16
C THR A 26 30.16 69.02 1.47
N THR A 27 30.12 68.95 0.14
CA THR A 27 31.19 68.89 -0.88
C THR A 27 32.66 68.94 -0.41
N VAL A 28 33.46 67.95 -0.84
CA VAL A 28 34.84 68.18 -1.31
C VAL A 28 35.11 67.32 -2.55
N MET A 29 35.29 68.01 -3.67
CA MET A 29 35.74 67.51 -4.96
C MET A 29 37.28 67.58 -4.97
N LEU A 30 37.97 66.46 -5.14
CA LEU A 30 39.40 66.43 -5.46
C LEU A 30 39.67 65.40 -6.56
N MET A 31 40.45 65.89 -7.51
CA MET A 31 40.74 65.39 -8.85
C MET A 31 42.06 64.59 -8.83
N ARG A 32 42.16 63.50 -9.63
CA ARG A 32 43.38 62.90 -10.25
C ARG A 32 43.01 61.55 -10.89
N ILE A 33 42.92 61.42 -12.23
CA ILE A 33 43.98 61.14 -13.23
C ILE A 33 44.45 59.66 -13.25
N CYS A 34 44.32 59.05 -14.45
CA CYS A 34 45.04 57.91 -15.07
C CYS A 34 45.04 56.52 -14.40
N SER A 35 44.50 55.51 -15.10
CA SER A 35 45.26 54.60 -16.02
C SER A 35 44.48 53.30 -16.31
N ARG A 36 44.71 52.73 -17.50
CA ARG A 36 44.02 51.58 -18.12
C ARG A 36 44.43 50.22 -17.48
N PRO A 37 44.14 49.05 -18.09
CA PRO A 37 42.89 48.29 -18.18
C PRO A 37 43.08 46.86 -17.57
N THR A 38 42.12 45.96 -17.84
CA THR A 38 42.15 44.49 -17.61
C THR A 38 41.67 43.99 -16.24
N LYS A 39 40.41 43.53 -16.18
CA LYS A 39 39.88 42.56 -15.21
C LYS A 39 38.48 42.12 -15.66
N LYS A 40 38.40 41.37 -16.78
CA LYS A 40 37.16 40.75 -17.29
C LYS A 40 37.16 39.23 -17.20
N TRP A 41 37.93 38.65 -16.28
CA TRP A 41 38.08 37.18 -16.14
C TRP A 41 37.81 36.65 -14.73
N TRP A 42 37.07 37.40 -13.90
CA TRP A 42 36.71 36.96 -12.54
C TRP A 42 35.21 36.70 -12.33
N VAL A 43 34.35 37.05 -13.29
CA VAL A 43 32.89 36.95 -13.10
C VAL A 43 32.32 35.62 -13.62
N ILE A 44 33.07 34.84 -14.41
CA ILE A 44 32.59 33.55 -14.95
C ILE A 44 32.88 32.37 -13.98
N GLY A 45 33.83 32.52 -13.04
CA GLY A 45 34.21 31.43 -12.12
C GLY A 45 33.26 31.20 -10.94
N VAL A 46 32.42 32.17 -10.58
CA VAL A 46 31.58 32.10 -9.36
C VAL A 46 30.18 31.54 -9.62
N LEU A 47 29.71 31.52 -10.87
CA LEU A 47 28.38 30.98 -11.21
C LEU A 47 28.37 29.45 -11.37
N ALA A 48 29.53 28.80 -11.50
CA ALA A 48 29.63 27.35 -11.75
C ALA A 48 29.69 26.48 -10.47
N ILE A 49 29.77 27.08 -9.28
CA ILE A 49 29.95 26.36 -8.00
C ILE A 49 28.62 26.18 -7.24
N GLY A 50 27.51 26.78 -7.71
CA GLY A 50 26.23 26.77 -6.99
C GLY A 50 25.31 25.56 -7.19
N CYS A 51 25.57 24.66 -8.16
CA CYS A 51 24.60 23.62 -8.55
C CYS A 51 24.83 22.20 -7.99
N PHE A 52 25.81 21.97 -7.11
CA PHE A 52 26.06 20.63 -6.55
C PHE A 52 25.33 20.32 -5.23
N GLY A 53 24.44 21.21 -4.76
CA GLY A 53 23.86 21.14 -3.42
C GLY A 53 22.45 20.55 -3.29
N VAL A 54 21.77 20.17 -4.38
CA VAL A 54 20.44 19.53 -4.29
C VAL A 54 20.60 18.02 -4.47
N GLY A 55 21.05 17.36 -3.40
CA GLY A 55 20.91 15.92 -3.28
C GLY A 55 19.42 15.56 -3.27
N CYS A 56 18.95 14.86 -4.30
CA CYS A 56 17.62 14.26 -4.34
C CYS A 56 17.51 13.18 -3.26
N SER A 57 17.21 13.56 -2.02
CA SER A 57 17.02 12.63 -0.90
C SER A 57 15.67 11.90 -0.92
N GLY A 58 14.89 11.96 -2.01
CA GLY A 58 13.48 11.55 -2.01
C GLY A 58 13.04 10.58 -3.11
N LEU A 59 13.94 9.97 -3.88
CA LEU A 59 13.55 9.17 -5.05
C LEU A 59 13.67 7.65 -4.83
N LEU A 60 13.31 7.16 -3.65
CA LEU A 60 13.19 5.71 -3.45
C LEU A 60 11.82 5.23 -3.93
N PRO A 61 11.76 4.14 -4.72
CA PRO A 61 10.49 3.62 -5.21
C PRO A 61 9.71 2.98 -4.05
N SER A 62 8.56 3.57 -3.72
CA SER A 62 7.52 2.90 -2.92
C SER A 62 6.58 2.16 -3.87
N SER A 63 6.13 0.98 -3.47
CA SER A 63 5.15 0.20 -4.21
C SER A 63 3.99 -0.18 -3.32
N LYS A 64 2.79 0.21 -3.72
CA LYS A 64 1.55 -0.21 -3.07
C LYS A 64 0.93 -1.35 -3.88
N ARG A 65 0.67 -2.48 -3.23
CA ARG A 65 0.00 -3.63 -3.84
C ARG A 65 -1.29 -3.91 -3.08
N ASP A 66 -2.41 -3.64 -3.73
CA ASP A 66 -3.73 -3.84 -3.13
C ASP A 66 -4.52 -4.84 -3.98
N THR A 67 -5.20 -5.78 -3.33
CA THR A 67 -6.35 -6.43 -3.95
C THR A 67 -7.49 -5.42 -4.03
N LYS A 68 -8.18 -5.34 -5.17
CA LYS A 68 -9.42 -4.57 -5.28
C LYS A 68 -10.50 -5.25 -4.45
N THR A 69 -10.71 -4.73 -3.24
CA THR A 69 -11.66 -5.27 -2.27
C THR A 69 -12.50 -4.15 -1.66
N ILE A 70 -13.74 -4.47 -1.29
CA ILE A 70 -14.66 -3.52 -0.64
C ILE A 70 -14.29 -3.25 0.82
N TRP A 71 -13.50 -4.15 1.44
CA TRP A 71 -13.10 -4.03 2.84
C TRP A 71 -11.79 -3.25 3.00
N ALA A 72 -11.77 -2.34 3.97
CA ALA A 72 -10.59 -1.51 4.22
C ALA A 72 -9.57 -2.16 5.17
N SER A 73 -10.03 -3.04 6.06
CA SER A 73 -9.25 -3.68 7.12
C SER A 73 -9.62 -5.15 7.27
N TYR A 74 -8.74 -5.90 7.94
CA TYR A 74 -9.00 -7.27 8.36
C TYR A 74 -10.31 -7.38 9.15
N ASP A 75 -10.51 -6.51 10.14
CA ASP A 75 -11.69 -6.55 11.01
C ASP A 75 -12.98 -6.30 10.25
N ALA A 76 -12.96 -5.43 9.24
CA ALA A 76 -14.13 -5.18 8.39
C ALA A 76 -14.50 -6.44 7.58
N ALA A 77 -13.50 -7.13 7.02
CA ALA A 77 -13.72 -8.38 6.29
C ALA A 77 -14.15 -9.52 7.23
N LYS A 78 -13.56 -9.61 8.42
CA LYS A 78 -13.94 -10.59 9.44
C LYS A 78 -15.37 -10.37 9.93
N LYS A 79 -15.77 -9.12 10.15
CA LYS A 79 -17.12 -8.77 10.60
C LYS A 79 -18.19 -9.20 9.58
N SER A 80 -18.01 -8.90 8.29
CA SER A 80 -18.96 -9.36 7.27
C SER A 80 -18.96 -10.88 7.11
N PHE A 81 -17.81 -11.53 7.30
CA PHE A 81 -17.73 -12.99 7.28
C PHE A 81 -18.46 -13.63 8.46
N ASP A 82 -18.47 -12.96 9.60
CA ASP A 82 -19.14 -13.44 10.81
C ASP A 82 -20.66 -13.45 10.68
N GLU A 83 -21.23 -12.60 9.82
CA GLU A 83 -22.66 -12.58 9.50
C GLU A 83 -23.15 -13.83 8.74
N ILE A 84 -22.23 -14.59 8.11
CA ILE A 84 -22.58 -15.82 7.40
C ILE A 84 -22.94 -16.91 8.42
N VAL A 85 -24.15 -17.44 8.37
CA VAL A 85 -24.60 -18.52 9.26
C VAL A 85 -24.79 -19.80 8.46
N PRO A 86 -24.05 -20.90 8.77
CA PRO A 86 -24.26 -22.19 8.16
C PRO A 86 -25.72 -22.64 8.25
N TYR A 87 -26.20 -23.29 7.20
CA TYR A 87 -27.57 -23.75 6.98
C TYR A 87 -28.65 -22.65 6.95
N LYS A 88 -28.26 -21.37 6.88
CA LYS A 88 -29.19 -20.23 6.75
C LYS A 88 -28.85 -19.29 5.60
N THR A 89 -27.57 -18.97 5.43
CA THR A 89 -27.11 -18.02 4.41
C THR A 89 -27.10 -18.67 3.03
N THR A 90 -27.69 -18.00 2.04
CA THR A 90 -27.69 -18.45 0.63
C THR A 90 -26.61 -17.77 -0.20
N THR A 91 -26.41 -18.23 -1.43
CA THR A 91 -25.53 -17.59 -2.43
C THR A 91 -25.91 -16.13 -2.71
N GLU A 92 -27.19 -15.79 -2.69
CA GLU A 92 -27.66 -14.42 -2.89
C GLU A 92 -27.27 -13.52 -1.72
N ASP A 93 -27.30 -14.05 -0.50
CA ASP A 93 -26.86 -13.33 0.69
C ASP A 93 -25.34 -13.15 0.70
N LEU A 94 -24.57 -14.18 0.29
CA LEU A 94 -23.13 -14.05 0.09
C LEU A 94 -22.79 -12.94 -0.90
N ARG A 95 -23.53 -12.85 -2.00
CA ARG A 95 -23.37 -11.76 -2.99
C ARG A 95 -23.67 -10.39 -2.38
N ARG A 96 -24.71 -10.27 -1.55
CA ARG A 96 -25.02 -9.01 -0.82
C ARG A 96 -23.91 -8.62 0.15
N LEU A 97 -23.28 -9.60 0.78
CA LEU A 97 -22.15 -9.41 1.68
C LEU A 97 -20.84 -9.08 0.93
N GLY A 98 -20.80 -9.25 -0.40
CA GLY A 98 -19.62 -8.98 -1.23
C GLY A 98 -18.76 -10.19 -1.56
N TYR A 99 -19.20 -11.40 -1.21
CA TYR A 99 -18.55 -12.67 -1.54
C TYR A 99 -19.10 -13.27 -2.84
N ASP A 100 -19.07 -12.48 -3.91
CA ASP A 100 -19.48 -12.94 -5.25
C ASP A 100 -18.24 -13.19 -6.12
N PRO A 101 -17.98 -14.43 -6.57
CA PRO A 101 -16.81 -14.75 -7.39
C PRO A 101 -16.83 -14.10 -8.78
N PHE A 102 -17.97 -13.64 -9.27
CA PHE A 102 -18.10 -13.02 -10.59
C PHE A 102 -17.94 -11.50 -10.55
N VAL A 103 -17.96 -10.90 -9.35
CA VAL A 103 -17.90 -9.44 -9.16
C VAL A 103 -16.68 -9.03 -8.32
N ALA A 104 -16.39 -9.78 -7.25
CA ALA A 104 -15.28 -9.50 -6.36
C ALA A 104 -13.99 -10.16 -6.87
N ALA A 105 -12.87 -9.44 -6.76
CA ALA A 105 -11.56 -9.99 -7.11
C ALA A 105 -11.09 -11.00 -6.05
N ASN A 106 -10.26 -11.96 -6.47
CA ASN A 106 -9.58 -12.93 -5.61
C ASN A 106 -10.52 -13.82 -4.78
N ILE A 107 -11.64 -14.21 -5.39
CA ILE A 107 -12.47 -15.31 -4.92
C ILE A 107 -12.41 -16.42 -5.98
N LYS A 108 -11.91 -17.58 -5.59
CA LYS A 108 -11.84 -18.77 -6.45
C LYS A 108 -13.03 -19.68 -6.15
N VAL A 109 -13.73 -20.10 -7.19
CA VAL A 109 -14.74 -21.16 -7.09
C VAL A 109 -14.04 -22.52 -7.14
N LEU A 110 -14.32 -23.35 -6.15
CA LEU A 110 -13.81 -24.71 -5.99
C LEU A 110 -14.89 -25.72 -6.32
N THR A 111 -14.50 -26.72 -7.10
CA THR A 111 -15.34 -27.88 -7.43
C THR A 111 -15.32 -28.91 -6.29
N TYR A 112 -16.25 -29.87 -6.32
CA TYR A 112 -16.28 -30.96 -5.35
C TYR A 112 -14.96 -31.77 -5.33
N ILE A 113 -14.30 -31.92 -6.49
CA ILE A 113 -13.03 -32.65 -6.60
C ILE A 113 -11.90 -31.92 -5.87
N GLU A 114 -11.80 -30.60 -6.07
CA GLU A 114 -10.81 -29.78 -5.37
C GLU A 114 -11.06 -29.79 -3.84
N LEU A 115 -12.33 -29.71 -3.42
CA LEU A 115 -12.69 -29.83 -2.01
C LEU A 115 -12.35 -31.22 -1.45
N LEU A 116 -12.63 -32.29 -2.21
CA LEU A 116 -12.33 -33.66 -1.81
C LEU A 116 -10.84 -33.84 -1.55
N TYR A 117 -9.98 -33.42 -2.49
CA TYR A 117 -8.52 -33.51 -2.31
C TYR A 117 -7.99 -32.62 -1.19
N ARG A 118 -8.67 -31.50 -0.91
CA ARG A 118 -8.27 -30.58 0.16
C ARG A 118 -8.58 -31.14 1.56
N PHE A 119 -9.72 -31.79 1.74
CA PHE A 119 -10.15 -32.33 3.04
C PHE A 119 -9.73 -33.78 3.27
N LEU A 120 -9.48 -34.55 2.21
CA LEU A 120 -9.00 -35.93 2.27
C LEU A 120 -7.67 -36.06 1.50
N PRO A 121 -6.58 -35.45 1.98
CA PRO A 121 -5.29 -35.49 1.28
C PRO A 121 -4.62 -36.87 1.32
N ASN A 122 -5.04 -37.74 2.24
CA ASN A 122 -4.53 -39.09 2.41
C ASN A 122 -5.63 -40.04 2.93
N ASN A 123 -5.34 -41.34 2.94
CA ASN A 123 -6.28 -42.37 3.38
C ASN A 123 -6.41 -42.52 4.90
N SER A 124 -5.68 -41.74 5.70
CA SER A 124 -5.73 -41.80 7.17
C SER A 124 -6.89 -40.98 7.74
N ILE A 125 -7.39 -40.00 6.98
CA ILE A 125 -8.58 -39.22 7.33
C ILE A 125 -9.75 -39.79 6.54
N THR A 126 -10.83 -40.09 7.24
CA THR A 126 -12.07 -40.56 6.61
C THR A 126 -13.09 -39.45 6.56
N LYS A 127 -14.15 -39.62 5.76
CA LYS A 127 -15.25 -38.65 5.72
C LYS A 127 -15.90 -38.46 7.09
N ALA A 128 -15.92 -39.49 7.94
CA ALA A 128 -16.53 -39.44 9.26
C ALA A 128 -15.77 -38.51 10.23
N ASP A 129 -14.50 -38.20 9.95
CA ASP A 129 -13.67 -37.32 10.78
C ASP A 129 -13.84 -35.83 10.42
N LEU A 130 -14.62 -35.52 9.37
CA LEU A 130 -14.85 -34.16 8.90
C LEU A 130 -16.05 -33.51 9.59
N ASP A 131 -16.13 -32.19 9.55
CA ASP A 131 -17.31 -31.44 9.99
C ASP A 131 -18.56 -31.86 9.19
N GLU A 132 -19.72 -31.90 9.85
CA GLU A 132 -20.99 -32.34 9.26
C GLU A 132 -21.33 -31.58 7.97
N GLY A 133 -21.07 -30.26 7.92
CA GLY A 133 -21.32 -29.46 6.73
C GLY A 133 -20.42 -29.82 5.55
N ILE A 134 -19.17 -30.22 5.84
CA ILE A 134 -18.23 -30.70 4.82
C ILE A 134 -18.70 -32.07 4.30
N GLN A 135 -19.09 -32.97 5.20
CA GLN A 135 -19.63 -34.28 4.82
C GLN A 135 -20.86 -34.13 3.92
N ASP A 136 -21.81 -33.29 4.32
CA ASP A 136 -23.02 -32.98 3.58
C ASP A 136 -22.75 -32.49 2.16
N CYS A 137 -21.75 -31.62 2.02
CA CYS A 137 -21.33 -31.11 0.72
C CYS A 137 -20.73 -32.23 -0.12
N LEU A 138 -19.72 -32.95 0.40
CA LEU A 138 -19.03 -33.99 -0.37
C LEU A 138 -19.97 -35.13 -0.82
N LEU A 139 -21.02 -35.43 -0.06
CA LEU A 139 -22.07 -36.38 -0.45
C LEU A 139 -22.93 -35.87 -1.61
N ALA A 140 -23.09 -34.55 -1.75
CA ALA A 140 -23.91 -33.92 -2.79
C ALA A 140 -23.23 -33.80 -4.17
N LYS A 141 -21.93 -34.14 -4.29
CA LYS A 141 -21.16 -34.16 -5.54
C LYS A 141 -21.27 -32.84 -6.32
N ASP A 142 -21.91 -32.82 -7.49
CA ASP A 142 -21.96 -31.65 -8.38
C ASP A 142 -22.72 -30.47 -7.76
N ALA A 143 -23.55 -30.72 -6.74
CA ALA A 143 -24.21 -29.70 -5.94
C ALA A 143 -23.30 -29.07 -4.86
N CYS A 144 -22.08 -29.58 -4.70
CA CYS A 144 -21.09 -29.10 -3.75
C CYS A 144 -20.16 -28.09 -4.40
N THR A 145 -20.14 -26.88 -3.86
CA THR A 145 -19.29 -25.79 -4.36
C THR A 145 -18.61 -25.10 -3.19
N GLY A 146 -17.34 -24.77 -3.36
CA GLY A 146 -16.58 -23.99 -2.38
C GLY A 146 -16.20 -22.63 -2.94
N TYR A 147 -16.11 -21.61 -2.09
CA TYR A 147 -15.43 -20.35 -2.39
C TYR A 147 -14.19 -20.24 -1.52
N GLU A 148 -13.04 -20.05 -2.16
CA GLU A 148 -11.77 -19.70 -1.53
C GLU A 148 -11.55 -18.21 -1.73
N VAL A 149 -11.62 -17.47 -0.63
CA VAL A 149 -11.51 -16.01 -0.59
C VAL A 149 -10.10 -15.66 -0.14
N ALA A 150 -9.37 -14.88 -0.93
CA ALA A 150 -8.00 -14.45 -0.64
C ALA A 150 -7.88 -12.93 -0.76
N LEU A 151 -8.10 -12.22 0.35
CA LEU A 151 -8.08 -10.76 0.41
C LEU A 151 -6.82 -10.28 1.09
N TRP A 152 -6.15 -9.28 0.52
CA TRP A 152 -4.98 -8.69 1.15
C TRP A 152 -4.76 -7.27 0.67
N ARG A 153 -4.18 -6.46 1.56
CA ARG A 153 -3.72 -5.10 1.27
C ARG A 153 -2.35 -4.94 1.86
N ARG A 154 -1.34 -4.66 1.02
CA ARG A 154 0.06 -4.52 1.45
C ARG A 154 0.68 -3.26 0.88
N HIS A 155 1.37 -2.54 1.75
CA HIS A 155 2.18 -1.40 1.39
C HIS A 155 3.64 -1.75 1.59
N GLU A 156 4.44 -1.63 0.53
CA GLU A 156 5.88 -1.88 0.55
C GLU A 156 6.61 -0.55 0.38
N ASP A 157 7.28 -0.12 1.43
CA ASP A 157 8.12 1.08 1.41
C ASP A 157 9.59 0.69 1.41
N ARG A 158 10.34 1.20 0.44
CA ARG A 158 11.79 1.02 0.38
C ARG A 158 12.48 2.19 1.04
N PHE A 159 13.47 1.90 1.88
CA PHE A 159 14.23 2.92 2.60
C PHE A 159 15.69 2.50 2.70
N GLY A 160 16.63 3.44 2.60
CA GLY A 160 18.06 3.12 2.70
C GLY A 160 18.95 3.96 1.80
N ASN A 161 20.18 3.50 1.58
CA ASN A 161 21.16 4.18 0.74
C ASN A 161 20.87 3.93 -0.75
N VAL A 162 20.49 4.99 -1.47
CA VAL A 162 20.17 4.99 -2.90
C VAL A 162 21.30 4.40 -3.76
N PHE A 163 22.57 4.61 -3.40
CA PHE A 163 23.70 4.05 -4.15
C PHE A 163 23.79 2.53 -4.03
N LEU A 164 23.55 1.98 -2.84
CA LEU A 164 23.55 0.52 -2.64
C LEU A 164 22.31 -0.15 -3.25
N ASP A 165 21.20 0.58 -3.37
CA ASP A 165 19.97 0.11 -4.03
C ASP A 165 20.10 0.16 -5.56
N LEU A 166 20.77 1.20 -6.12
CA LEU A 166 21.01 1.32 -7.57
C LEU A 166 21.90 0.21 -8.14
N PHE A 167 22.91 -0.21 -7.37
CA PHE A 167 23.75 -1.36 -7.73
C PHE A 167 23.20 -2.69 -7.17
N SER A 168 21.98 -2.70 -6.63
CA SER A 168 21.30 -3.87 -6.05
C SER A 168 22.06 -4.59 -4.94
N PHE A 169 23.11 -4.00 -4.33
CA PHE A 169 23.94 -4.68 -3.33
C PHE A 169 23.20 -4.97 -2.03
N ARG A 170 22.29 -4.08 -1.62
CA ARG A 170 21.47 -4.24 -0.42
C ARG A 170 20.18 -3.46 -0.53
N ARG A 171 19.07 -4.11 -0.22
CA ARG A 171 17.72 -3.54 -0.27
C ARG A 171 17.01 -3.75 1.06
N LYS A 172 16.49 -2.66 1.64
CA LYS A 172 15.62 -2.73 2.82
C LYS A 172 14.21 -2.31 2.46
N THR A 173 13.25 -3.16 2.79
CA THR A 173 11.83 -2.96 2.50
C THR A 173 11.04 -3.13 3.78
N LYS A 174 10.20 -2.14 4.12
CA LYS A 174 9.18 -2.26 5.16
C LYS A 174 7.88 -2.66 4.50
N VAL A 175 7.30 -3.77 4.94
CA VAL A 175 6.02 -4.26 4.46
C VAL A 175 5.00 -4.10 5.57
N THR A 176 3.95 -3.34 5.31
CA THR A 176 2.81 -3.19 6.23
C THR A 176 1.52 -3.62 5.57
N GLY A 177 0.53 -4.07 6.33
CA GLY A 177 -0.76 -4.43 5.74
C GLY A 177 -1.58 -5.44 6.53
N TRP A 178 -2.48 -6.11 5.82
CA TRP A 178 -3.30 -7.19 6.36
C TRP A 178 -3.65 -8.21 5.28
N GLU A 179 -4.02 -9.39 5.74
CA GLU A 179 -4.42 -10.53 4.90
C GLU A 179 -5.58 -11.27 5.56
N PHE A 180 -6.61 -11.57 4.79
CA PHE A 180 -7.79 -12.32 5.21
C PHE A 180 -8.05 -13.44 4.20
N ASN A 181 -8.04 -14.67 4.68
CA ASN A 181 -8.32 -15.86 3.89
C ASN A 181 -9.59 -16.53 4.44
N ALA A 182 -10.47 -17.01 3.58
CA ALA A 182 -11.65 -17.73 4.04
C ALA A 182 -12.10 -18.82 3.07
N PHE A 183 -12.73 -19.84 3.64
CA PHE A 183 -13.41 -20.91 2.93
C PHE A 183 -14.89 -20.86 3.26
N ILE A 184 -15.72 -20.86 2.23
CA ILE A 184 -17.17 -20.98 2.35
C ILE A 184 -17.56 -22.18 1.50
N ILE A 185 -18.24 -23.15 2.10
CA ILE A 185 -18.66 -24.38 1.41
C ILE A 185 -20.18 -24.39 1.37
N MET A 186 -20.72 -24.72 0.20
CA MET A 186 -22.14 -24.67 -0.07
C MET A 186 -22.63 -25.96 -0.71
N LYS A 187 -23.87 -26.30 -0.38
CA LYS A 187 -24.64 -27.39 -0.97
C LYS A 187 -25.90 -26.80 -1.58
N ASN A 188 -26.12 -26.96 -2.88
CA ASN A 188 -27.28 -26.39 -3.59
C ASN A 188 -27.47 -24.88 -3.34
N GLY A 189 -26.38 -24.11 -3.27
CA GLY A 189 -26.43 -22.66 -3.02
C GLY A 189 -26.71 -22.26 -1.55
N LEU A 190 -26.79 -23.21 -0.62
CA LEU A 190 -26.88 -22.94 0.83
C LEU A 190 -25.52 -23.17 1.48
N VAL A 191 -25.04 -22.22 2.28
CA VAL A 191 -23.78 -22.37 3.03
C VAL A 191 -23.95 -23.48 4.06
N VAL A 192 -23.06 -24.47 4.06
CA VAL A 192 -23.07 -25.60 5.02
C VAL A 192 -21.86 -25.58 5.95
N TYR A 193 -20.75 -24.98 5.51
CA TYR A 193 -19.55 -24.84 6.34
C TYR A 193 -18.82 -23.55 6.01
N LYS A 194 -18.16 -22.95 7.01
CA LYS A 194 -17.33 -21.76 6.82
C LYS A 194 -16.10 -21.81 7.73
N ASN A 195 -14.98 -21.29 7.25
CA ASN A 195 -13.78 -21.07 8.06
C ASN A 195 -13.05 -19.80 7.58
N SER A 196 -12.43 -19.06 8.50
CA SER A 196 -11.63 -17.87 8.19
C SER A 196 -10.27 -17.93 8.90
N SER A 197 -9.24 -17.42 8.25
CA SER A 197 -7.88 -17.28 8.76
C SER A 197 -7.24 -15.99 8.20
N GLY A 198 -5.99 -15.72 8.55
CA GLY A 198 -5.24 -14.60 7.99
C GLY A 198 -4.34 -13.91 9.01
N ARG A 199 -3.85 -12.73 8.63
CA ARG A 199 -2.94 -11.89 9.41
C ARG A 199 -3.55 -10.50 9.59
N PRO A 200 -4.03 -10.15 10.80
CA PRO A 200 -4.71 -8.88 11.02
C PRO A 200 -3.79 -7.66 10.92
N ASN A 201 -2.52 -7.83 11.30
CA ASN A 201 -1.50 -6.79 11.23
C ASN A 201 -0.19 -7.40 10.73
N ILE A 202 0.24 -6.98 9.55
CA ILE A 202 1.54 -7.29 8.97
C ILE A 202 2.44 -6.07 9.20
N ASP A 203 3.58 -6.28 9.86
CA ASP A 203 4.68 -5.32 9.96
C ASP A 203 5.98 -6.12 9.86
N GLU A 204 6.56 -6.16 8.66
CA GLU A 204 7.75 -6.93 8.35
C GLU A 204 8.87 -5.99 7.86
N LEU A 205 10.10 -6.27 8.30
CA LEU A 205 11.31 -5.60 7.83
C LEU A 205 12.17 -6.61 7.07
N ILE A 206 12.25 -6.45 5.76
CA ILE A 206 13.04 -7.29 4.86
C ILE A 206 14.36 -6.58 4.55
N ASP A 207 15.50 -7.23 4.81
CA ASP A 207 16.85 -6.73 4.51
C ASP A 207 17.58 -7.73 3.61
N GLU A 208 17.46 -7.56 2.30
CA GLU A 208 18.10 -8.39 1.30
C GLU A 208 19.51 -7.87 1.00
N LYS A 209 20.51 -8.75 1.04
CA LYS A 209 21.89 -8.45 0.68
C LYS A 209 22.29 -9.29 -0.52
N LYS A 210 22.60 -8.65 -1.64
CA LYS A 210 23.13 -9.29 -2.86
C LYS A 210 24.58 -8.85 -3.08
N PRO A 211 25.55 -9.48 -2.41
CA PRO A 211 26.94 -9.00 -2.42
C PRO A 211 27.59 -8.98 -3.81
N LEU A 212 27.08 -9.74 -4.79
CA LEU A 212 27.60 -9.75 -6.17
C LEU A 212 26.79 -8.85 -7.13
N GLY A 213 25.84 -8.07 -6.62
CA GLY A 213 25.08 -7.11 -7.42
C GLY A 213 24.24 -7.76 -8.53
N PRO A 214 23.99 -7.07 -9.66
CA PRO A 214 23.10 -7.54 -10.73
C PRO A 214 23.54 -8.85 -11.40
N PHE A 215 24.81 -9.24 -11.26
CA PHE A 215 25.35 -10.48 -11.85
C PHE A 215 24.90 -11.74 -11.12
N GLN A 216 24.37 -11.62 -9.89
CA GLN A 216 23.85 -12.74 -9.11
C GLN A 216 22.53 -13.31 -9.69
N ASP A 217 21.71 -12.47 -10.33
CA ASP A 217 20.43 -12.90 -10.92
C ASP A 217 20.61 -13.60 -12.30
N ILE A 218 21.78 -13.47 -12.93
CA ILE A 218 22.07 -14.02 -14.27
C ILE A 218 22.42 -15.53 -14.21
N GLY A 219 22.77 -16.05 -13.04
CA GLY A 219 23.18 -17.46 -12.85
C GLY A 219 22.09 -18.41 -12.35
N GLY A 220 20.92 -17.91 -11.91
CA GLY A 220 19.91 -18.72 -11.20
C GLY A 220 18.55 -18.86 -11.88
N ASP A 221 18.07 -17.81 -12.56
CA ASP A 221 16.65 -17.76 -13.01
C ASP A 221 16.38 -18.42 -14.37
N THR A 222 17.41 -18.69 -15.17
CA THR A 222 17.25 -19.40 -16.45
C THR A 222 17.07 -20.91 -16.29
N LEU A 223 17.40 -21.47 -15.11
CA LEU A 223 17.19 -22.89 -14.82
C LEU A 223 15.81 -23.17 -14.21
N ILE A 224 15.18 -22.21 -13.53
CA ILE A 224 13.86 -22.41 -12.91
C ILE A 224 12.70 -22.10 -13.87
N ARG A 225 12.85 -21.16 -14.82
CA ARG A 225 11.78 -20.88 -15.82
C ARG A 225 11.57 -21.98 -16.87
N ASN A 226 12.54 -22.88 -17.07
CA ASN A 226 12.45 -23.99 -18.03
C ASN A 226 12.20 -25.35 -17.37
N ALA A 227 12.25 -25.44 -16.05
CA ALA A 227 11.76 -26.60 -15.31
C ALA A 227 10.33 -26.30 -14.87
N GLY A 228 9.36 -26.57 -15.74
CA GLY A 228 7.96 -26.63 -15.36
C GLY A 228 7.73 -27.76 -14.34
N LEU A 229 7.97 -27.46 -13.08
CA LEU A 229 7.54 -28.21 -11.90
C LEU A 229 6.70 -27.28 -11.02
#